data_AF-A0A2V8WKS8-F1
#
_entry.id   AF-A0A2V8WKS8-F1
#
_cell.length_a   1.000
_cell.length_b   1.000
_cell.length_c   1.000
_cell.angle_alpha   90.00
_cell.angle_beta   90.00
_cell.angle_gamma   90.00
#
_symmetry.space_group_name_H-M   'P 1'
#
loop_
_entity.id
_entity.type
_entity.pdbx_description
1 polymer ?
#
loop_
_entity_poly.entity_id
_entity_poly.type
_entity_poly.pdbx_seq_one_letter_code
_entity_poly.pdbx_strand_id
1 'polypeptide(L)'
;MPYFDVGVRLDADGTGGIERIAGAVHYLQPGLSSLLSRGVYNMGRVDAEAMRRTDPEMYRRLVKEGYLRGVEEDRPAVVSINTFFAALLVNESLARLHPYRNQPNGAYAYVGGNLSEMQFYPEGETARCHVLQKHVGRGDTVPLLERTSLS
;
A
#
# COMPACT_ATOMS: atom_id res chain seq x y z
N MET A 1 -13.08 12.24 0.14
CA MET A 1 -12.41 12.39 1.45
C MET A 1 -11.01 11.79 1.36
N PRO A 2 -10.03 12.26 2.13
CA PRO A 2 -8.72 11.60 2.25
C PRO A 2 -8.84 10.22 2.91
N TYR A 3 -7.86 9.36 2.67
CA TYR A 3 -7.78 8.00 3.20
C TYR A 3 -6.42 7.74 3.84
N PHE A 4 -6.39 6.86 4.84
CA PHE A 4 -5.15 6.34 5.40
C PHE A 4 -5.00 4.89 4.99
N ASP A 5 -3.78 4.52 4.60
CA ASP A 5 -3.39 3.15 4.31
C ASP A 5 -2.20 2.79 5.18
N VAL A 6 -2.19 1.57 5.71
CA VAL A 6 -1.10 1.05 6.54
C VAL A 6 -0.74 -0.35 6.08
N GLY A 7 0.55 -0.59 5.88
CA GLY A 7 1.09 -1.88 5.49
C GLY A 7 2.28 -2.26 6.35
N VAL A 8 2.43 -3.55 6.61
CA VAL A 8 3.61 -4.12 7.26
C VAL A 8 4.18 -5.26 6.40
N ARG A 9 5.48 -5.44 6.47
CA ARG A 9 6.21 -6.52 5.80
C ARG A 9 7.27 -7.09 6.74
N LEU A 10 7.27 -8.41 6.86
CA LEU A 10 8.29 -9.16 7.56
C LEU A 10 8.99 -10.03 6.52
N ASP A 11 10.29 -9.82 6.36
CA ASP A 11 11.13 -10.59 5.46
C ASP A 11 11.81 -11.70 6.30
N ALA A 12 11.61 -12.97 5.93
CA ALA A 12 12.21 -14.11 6.61
C ALA A 12 13.64 -14.35 6.14
N ASP A 13 14.52 -14.84 7.03
CA ASP A 13 15.93 -15.11 6.69
C ASP A 13 16.16 -16.46 5.97
N GLY A 14 15.09 -17.22 5.72
CA GLY A 14 15.14 -18.55 5.10
C GLY A 14 15.61 -19.69 6.02
N THR A 15 15.99 -19.38 7.27
CA THR A 15 16.44 -20.35 8.29
C THR A 15 15.51 -20.43 9.51
N GLY A 16 14.39 -19.72 9.47
CA GLY A 16 13.37 -19.71 10.51
C GLY A 16 13.36 -18.45 11.39
N GLY A 17 14.20 -17.46 11.09
CA GLY A 17 14.22 -16.15 11.72
C GLY A 17 13.68 -15.03 10.83
N ILE A 18 13.84 -13.80 11.31
CA ILE A 18 13.38 -12.57 10.64
C ILE A 18 14.60 -11.75 10.24
N GLU A 19 14.75 -11.51 8.93
CA GLU A 19 15.80 -10.64 8.39
C GLU A 19 15.42 -9.16 8.54
N ARG A 20 14.17 -8.80 8.20
CA ARG A 20 13.73 -7.40 8.20
C ARG A 20 12.29 -7.23 8.63
N ILE A 21 12.02 -6.19 9.41
CA ILE A 21 10.67 -5.71 9.70
C ILE A 21 10.52 -4.28 9.20
N ALA A 22 9.62 -4.10 8.24
CA ALA A 22 9.28 -2.80 7.67
C ALA A 22 7.78 -2.54 7.73
N GLY A 23 7.41 -1.27 7.72
CA GLY A 23 6.02 -0.86 7.55
C GLY A 23 5.91 0.55 7.00
N ALA A 24 4.70 0.93 6.67
CA ALA A 24 4.41 2.17 5.98
C ALA A 24 3.03 2.67 6.40
N VAL A 25 2.93 3.99 6.64
CA VAL A 25 1.67 4.71 6.72
C VAL A 25 1.61 5.69 5.55
N HIS A 26 0.52 5.64 4.79
CA HIS A 26 0.25 6.55 3.70
C HIS A 26 -0.96 7.41 4.02
N TYR A 27 -0.84 8.71 3.78
CA TYR A 27 -1.97 9.61 3.66
C TYR A 27 -2.25 9.88 2.18
N LEU A 28 -3.44 9.50 1.74
CA LEU A 28 -3.88 9.56 0.35
C LEU A 28 -4.96 10.62 0.19
N GLN A 29 -4.74 11.55 -0.74
CA GLN A 29 -5.69 12.63 -1.03
C GLN A 29 -6.22 12.48 -2.45
N PRO A 30 -7.54 12.56 -2.67
CA PRO A 30 -8.10 12.57 -4.02
C PRO A 30 -7.44 13.62 -4.90
N GLY A 31 -6.97 13.20 -6.08
CA GLY A 31 -6.33 14.07 -7.06
C GLY A 31 -4.83 14.31 -6.88
N LEU A 32 -4.22 13.82 -5.80
CA LEU A 32 -2.77 13.83 -5.61
C LEU A 32 -2.15 12.48 -6.01
N SER A 33 -1.04 12.09 -5.41
CA SER A 33 -0.42 10.80 -5.71
C SER A 33 -1.25 9.64 -5.12
N SER A 34 -1.05 8.45 -5.66
CA SER A 34 -1.73 7.22 -5.27
C SER A 34 -0.71 6.14 -4.91
N LEU A 35 -1.17 5.02 -4.33
CA LEU A 35 -0.31 3.86 -4.12
C LEU A 35 0.34 3.36 -5.43
N LEU A 36 -0.34 3.51 -6.57
CA LEU A 36 0.22 3.19 -7.89
C LEU A 36 1.34 4.16 -8.29
N SER A 37 1.11 5.48 -8.21
CA SER A 37 2.14 6.45 -8.61
C SER A 37 3.29 6.54 -7.61
N ARG A 38 3.08 6.09 -6.37
CA ARG A 38 4.13 5.88 -5.35
C ARG A 38 4.88 4.55 -5.54
N GLY A 39 4.49 3.71 -6.51
CA GLY A 39 5.16 2.44 -6.81
C GLY A 39 4.93 1.32 -5.79
N VAL A 40 3.93 1.45 -4.90
CA VAL A 40 3.58 0.42 -3.91
C VAL A 40 3.06 -0.85 -4.61
N TYR A 41 2.36 -0.67 -5.73
CA TYR A 41 2.02 -1.76 -6.65
C TYR A 41 2.11 -1.30 -8.11
N ASN A 42 2.00 -2.24 -9.04
CA ASN A 42 1.88 -1.97 -10.48
C ASN A 42 0.74 -2.79 -11.08
N MET A 43 0.24 -2.37 -12.24
CA MET A 43 -0.91 -3.03 -12.89
C MET A 43 -0.62 -4.48 -13.30
N GLY A 44 0.62 -4.80 -13.68
CA GLY A 44 0.99 -6.18 -14.01
C GLY A 44 0.82 -7.14 -12.82
N ARG A 45 1.09 -6.67 -11.59
CA ARG A 45 0.83 -7.43 -10.36
C ARG A 45 -0.67 -7.61 -10.11
N VAL A 46 -1.47 -6.57 -10.34
CA VAL A 46 -2.94 -6.64 -10.21
C VAL A 46 -3.53 -7.64 -11.19
N ASP A 47 -3.05 -7.64 -12.44
CA ASP A 47 -3.49 -8.58 -13.47
C ASP A 47 -3.08 -10.02 -13.13
N ALA A 48 -1.87 -10.22 -12.62
CA ALA A 48 -1.40 -11.52 -12.15
C ALA A 48 -2.25 -12.05 -10.99
N GLU A 49 -2.57 -11.20 -10.00
CA GLU A 49 -3.41 -11.56 -8.85
C GLU A 49 -4.87 -11.83 -9.28
N ALA A 50 -5.40 -11.07 -10.22
CA ALA A 50 -6.72 -11.30 -10.79
C ALA A 50 -6.78 -12.64 -11.54
N MET A 51 -5.79 -12.92 -12.38
CA MET A 51 -5.69 -14.19 -13.11
C MET A 51 -5.53 -15.37 -12.17
N ARG A 52 -4.72 -15.26 -11.11
CA ARG A 52 -4.60 -16.30 -10.09
C ARG A 52 -5.96 -16.67 -9.48
N ARG A 53 -6.88 -15.69 -9.35
CA ARG A 53 -8.22 -15.92 -8.80
C ARG A 53 -9.20 -16.48 -9.82
N THR A 54 -9.15 -16.02 -11.06
CA THR A 54 -10.14 -16.39 -12.09
C THR A 54 -9.74 -17.60 -12.94
N ASP A 55 -8.44 -17.78 -13.17
CA ASP A 55 -7.85 -18.87 -13.95
C ASP A 55 -6.49 -19.29 -13.34
N PRO A 56 -6.50 -20.07 -12.25
CA PRO A 56 -5.28 -20.52 -11.57
C PRO A 56 -4.37 -21.39 -12.44
N GLU A 57 -4.92 -22.10 -13.43
CA GLU A 57 -4.15 -22.97 -14.33
C GLU A 57 -3.32 -22.14 -15.31
N MET A 58 -3.94 -21.16 -15.97
CA MET A 58 -3.24 -20.23 -16.83
C MET A 58 -2.20 -19.42 -16.07
N TYR A 59 -2.52 -18.97 -14.85
CA TYR A 59 -1.57 -18.29 -13.96
C TYR A 59 -0.32 -19.15 -13.70
N ARG A 60 -0.49 -20.42 -13.29
CA ARG A 60 0.64 -21.33 -13.06
C ARG A 60 1.49 -21.52 -14.31
N ARG A 61 0.86 -21.62 -15.48
CA ARG A 61 1.56 -21.77 -16.77
C ARG A 61 2.40 -20.53 -17.09
N LEU A 62 1.83 -19.34 -16.99
CA LEU A 62 2.52 -18.09 -17.29
C LEU A 62 3.61 -17.74 -16.27
N VAL A 63 3.44 -18.10 -14.99
CA VAL A 63 4.52 -18.01 -13.99
C VAL A 63 5.67 -18.95 -14.37
N LYS A 64 5.38 -20.19 -14.74
CA LYS A 64 6.40 -21.17 -15.18
C LYS A 64 7.12 -20.73 -16.45
N GLU A 65 6.41 -20.11 -17.38
CA GLU A 65 6.95 -19.56 -18.63
C GLU A 65 7.66 -18.20 -18.43
N GLY A 66 7.66 -17.64 -17.21
CA GLY A 66 8.35 -16.39 -16.86
C GLY A 66 7.61 -15.10 -17.25
N TYR A 67 6.38 -15.21 -17.76
CA TYR A 67 5.56 -14.07 -18.17
C TYR A 67 4.91 -13.34 -16.98
N LEU A 68 4.73 -14.00 -15.84
CA LEU A 68 4.23 -13.40 -14.60
C LEU A 68 5.24 -13.55 -13.47
N ARG A 69 5.45 -12.48 -12.69
CA ARG A 69 6.11 -12.60 -11.39
C ARG A 69 5.16 -13.29 -10.42
N GLY A 70 5.64 -14.34 -9.76
CA GLY A 70 4.89 -15.01 -8.70
C GLY A 70 4.51 -14.04 -7.58
N VAL A 71 3.31 -14.22 -7.03
CA VAL A 71 2.83 -13.49 -5.84
C VAL A 71 3.44 -14.15 -4.60
N GLU A 72 4.38 -13.49 -3.93
CA GLU A 72 4.88 -13.92 -2.62
C GLU A 72 3.81 -13.66 -1.55
N GLU A 73 3.40 -14.73 -0.87
CA GLU A 73 2.25 -14.73 0.04
C GLU A 73 2.59 -15.24 1.46
N ASP A 74 3.82 -15.02 1.92
CA ASP A 74 4.14 -15.19 3.33
C ASP A 74 4.40 -13.83 3.99
N ARG A 75 3.42 -13.38 4.76
CA ARG A 75 3.55 -12.22 5.65
C ARG A 75 3.17 -12.68 7.05
N PRO A 76 4.12 -13.12 7.88
CA PRO A 76 3.80 -13.53 9.25
C PRO A 76 3.15 -12.34 9.99
N ALA A 77 1.92 -12.55 10.45
CA ALA A 77 1.17 -11.52 11.17
C ALA A 77 1.59 -11.51 12.64
N VAL A 78 2.34 -10.49 13.05
CA VAL A 78 2.76 -10.29 14.45
C VAL A 78 1.95 -9.15 15.06
N VAL A 79 1.18 -9.45 16.10
CA VAL A 79 0.25 -8.50 16.75
C VAL A 79 0.95 -7.23 17.20
N SER A 80 2.17 -7.32 17.74
CA SER A 80 2.93 -6.16 18.20
C SER A 80 3.27 -5.19 17.07
N ILE A 81 3.66 -5.71 15.90
CA ILE A 81 4.03 -4.90 14.74
C ILE A 81 2.80 -4.22 14.13
N ASN A 82 1.70 -4.96 13.98
CA ASN A 82 0.44 -4.39 13.51
C ASN A 82 -0.06 -3.30 14.45
N THR A 83 -0.04 -3.56 15.76
CA THR A 83 -0.44 -2.57 16.77
C THR A 83 0.41 -1.30 16.69
N PHE A 84 1.73 -1.46 16.53
CA PHE A 84 2.65 -0.33 16.43
C PHE A 84 2.33 0.59 15.24
N PHE A 85 2.21 0.02 14.02
CA PHE A 85 1.92 0.82 12.83
C PHE A 85 0.48 1.35 12.81
N ALA A 86 -0.48 0.63 13.42
CA ALA A 86 -1.83 1.14 13.62
C ALA A 86 -1.84 2.37 14.55
N ALA A 87 -1.10 2.32 15.66
CA ALA A 87 -0.95 3.48 16.55
C ALA A 87 -0.28 4.66 15.83
N LEU A 88 0.72 4.40 14.98
CA LEU A 88 1.36 5.42 14.15
C LEU A 88 0.36 6.06 13.17
N LEU A 89 -0.52 5.28 12.52
CA LEU A 89 -1.58 5.78 11.64
C LEU A 89 -2.60 6.65 12.40
N VAL A 90 -2.99 6.23 13.61
CA VAL A 90 -3.89 7.03 14.46
C VAL A 90 -3.23 8.36 14.82
N ASN A 91 -1.95 8.35 15.18
CA ASN A 91 -1.19 9.58 15.45
C ASN A 91 -1.06 10.48 14.22
N GLU A 92 -0.85 9.91 13.02
CA GLU A 92 -0.89 10.65 11.76
C GLU A 92 -2.25 11.34 11.55
N SER A 93 -3.34 10.63 11.85
CA SER A 93 -4.71 11.17 11.78
C SER A 93 -4.92 12.32 12.77
N LEU A 94 -4.50 12.12 14.02
CA LEU A 94 -4.61 13.13 15.07
C LEU A 94 -3.76 14.37 14.76
N ALA A 95 -2.56 14.22 14.21
CA ALA A 95 -1.70 15.35 13.82
C ALA A 95 -2.32 16.23 12.72
N ARG A 96 -3.20 15.65 11.90
CA ARG A 96 -3.94 16.35 10.85
C ARG A 96 -5.17 17.09 11.38
N LEU A 97 -5.79 16.57 12.44
CA LEU A 97 -6.91 17.22 13.12
C LEU A 97 -6.44 18.28 14.14
N HIS A 98 -5.33 18.00 14.81
CA HIS A 98 -4.75 18.81 15.88
C HIS A 98 -3.26 19.03 15.58
N PRO A 99 -2.90 20.17 14.95
CA PRO A 99 -1.52 20.42 14.58
C PRO A 99 -0.61 20.51 15.81
N TYR A 100 0.17 19.45 16.07
CA TYR A 100 1.15 19.39 17.16
C TYR A 100 2.59 19.18 16.68
N ARG A 101 2.78 19.01 15.37
CA ARG A 101 4.09 18.72 14.76
C ARG A 101 4.94 19.98 14.66
N ASN A 102 6.25 19.81 14.83
CA ASN A 102 7.23 20.85 14.54
C ASN A 102 7.38 21.14 13.04
N GLN A 103 6.95 20.20 12.18
CA GLN A 103 6.98 20.30 10.71
C GLN A 103 5.56 20.25 10.14
N PRO A 104 5.30 20.92 9.00
CA PRO A 104 3.97 20.94 8.41
C PRO A 104 3.52 19.55 7.96
N ASN A 105 2.21 19.28 8.04
CA ASN A 105 1.60 18.00 7.63
C ASN A 105 1.84 17.62 6.15
N GLY A 106 2.23 18.59 5.32
CA GLY A 106 2.64 18.34 3.93
C GLY A 106 3.92 17.51 3.79
N ALA A 107 4.76 17.43 4.83
CA ALA A 107 5.98 16.63 4.85
C ALA A 107 5.76 15.14 5.20
N TYR A 108 4.50 14.73 5.43
CA TYR A 108 4.13 13.41 5.95
C TYR A 108 3.03 12.74 5.10
N ALA A 109 3.10 12.86 3.78
CA ALA A 109 2.20 12.12 2.89
C ALA A 109 2.48 10.61 2.92
N TYR A 110 3.71 10.26 3.29
CA TYR A 110 4.19 8.91 3.58
C TYR A 110 5.07 8.93 4.83
N VAL A 111 4.97 7.89 5.65
CA VAL A 111 5.91 7.61 6.74
C VAL A 111 6.30 6.14 6.67
N GLY A 112 7.49 5.87 6.16
CA GLY A 112 8.11 4.55 6.21
C GLY A 112 8.75 4.29 7.56
N GLY A 113 8.68 3.05 8.04
CA GLY A 113 9.35 2.60 9.25
C GLY A 113 10.17 1.34 8.97
N ASN A 114 11.42 1.33 9.41
CA ASN A 114 12.26 0.14 9.47
C ASN A 114 12.54 -0.16 10.94
N LEU A 115 11.90 -1.19 11.48
CA LEU A 115 12.04 -1.57 12.89
C LEU A 115 13.32 -2.37 13.16
N SER A 116 13.91 -2.97 12.12
CA SER A 116 15.25 -3.57 12.23
C SER A 116 16.32 -2.51 12.51
N GLU A 117 16.15 -1.31 11.93
CA GLU A 117 17.07 -0.17 12.09
C GLU A 117 16.56 0.89 13.08
N MET A 118 15.37 0.70 13.65
CA MET A 118 14.66 1.65 14.51
C MET A 118 14.55 3.07 13.92
N GLN A 119 14.28 3.16 12.62
CA GLN A 119 14.27 4.42 11.86
C GLN A 119 12.95 4.68 11.14
N PHE A 120 12.62 5.96 11.00
CA PHE A 120 11.47 6.45 10.24
C PHE A 120 11.91 7.36 9.09
N TYR A 121 11.20 7.26 7.98
CA TYR A 121 11.47 7.96 6.74
C TYR A 121 10.18 8.67 6.29
N PRO A 122 9.94 9.90 6.79
CA PRO A 122 8.80 10.69 6.33
C PRO A 122 9.09 11.31 4.97
N GLU A 123 8.10 11.30 4.09
CA GLU A 123 8.16 11.94 2.79
C GLU A 123 6.91 12.77 2.53
N GLY A 124 7.12 13.90 1.84
CA GLY A 124 6.05 14.76 1.39
C GLY A 124 5.29 14.19 0.20
N GLU A 125 4.30 14.94 -0.25
CA GLU A 125 3.51 14.54 -1.41
C GLU A 125 4.35 14.50 -2.70
N THR A 126 4.10 13.49 -3.54
CA THR A 126 4.77 13.32 -4.83
C THR A 126 3.89 13.80 -5.99
N ALA A 127 4.33 13.58 -7.23
CA ALA A 127 3.57 13.96 -8.42
C ALA A 127 2.16 13.36 -8.44
N ARG A 128 1.22 14.12 -9.01
CA ARG A 128 -0.19 13.70 -9.14
C ARG A 128 -0.30 12.41 -9.96
N CYS A 129 -1.17 11.50 -9.54
CA CYS A 129 -1.38 10.26 -10.28
C CYS A 129 -2.25 10.51 -11.53
N HIS A 130 -1.64 10.52 -12.72
CA HIS A 130 -2.34 10.69 -14.00
C HIS A 130 -3.47 9.68 -14.21
N VAL A 131 -3.30 8.44 -13.74
CA VAL A 131 -4.31 7.38 -13.87
C VAL A 131 -5.56 7.69 -13.04
N LEU A 132 -5.40 8.16 -11.80
CA LEU A 132 -6.53 8.44 -10.91
C LEU A 132 -7.13 9.84 -11.10
N GLN A 133 -6.40 10.77 -11.71
CA GLN A 133 -6.88 12.13 -11.99
C GLN A 133 -8.25 12.15 -12.69
N LYS A 134 -8.46 11.26 -13.68
CA LYS A 134 -9.73 11.16 -14.43
C LYS A 134 -10.92 10.63 -13.62
N HIS A 135 -10.66 10.14 -12.41
CA HIS A 135 -11.66 9.52 -11.54
C HIS A 135 -11.99 10.38 -10.30
N VAL A 136 -11.34 11.52 -10.13
CA VAL A 136 -11.57 12.42 -8.99
C VAL A 136 -12.99 12.99 -9.06
N GLY A 137 -13.70 12.98 -7.92
CA GLY A 137 -15.02 13.59 -7.81
C GLY A 137 -16.17 12.75 -8.37
N ARG A 138 -15.94 11.49 -8.77
CA ARG A 138 -16.98 10.62 -9.33
C ARG A 138 -18.07 10.18 -8.33
N GLY A 139 -17.77 10.17 -7.03
CA GLY A 139 -18.69 9.64 -6.02
C GLY A 139 -18.98 8.15 -6.21
N ASP A 140 -20.17 7.71 -5.81
CA ASP A 140 -20.63 6.33 -6.01
C ASP A 140 -20.94 6.08 -7.48
N THR A 141 -20.48 4.95 -8.02
CA THR A 141 -20.61 4.60 -9.45
C THR A 141 -21.17 3.19 -9.61
N VAL A 142 -22.03 2.99 -10.60
CA VAL A 142 -22.59 1.69 -10.99
C VAL A 142 -22.28 1.46 -12.48
N PRO A 143 -21.67 0.32 -12.86
CA PRO A 143 -21.21 -0.77 -12.00
C PRO A 143 -19.96 -0.39 -11.17
N LEU A 144 -19.74 -1.09 -10.04
CA LEU A 144 -18.60 -0.82 -9.15
C LEU A 144 -17.27 -0.92 -9.93
N LEU A 145 -16.43 0.10 -9.80
CA LEU A 145 -15.16 0.22 -10.54
C LEU A 145 -15.31 0.12 -12.07
N GLU A 146 -16.47 0.48 -12.61
CA GLU A 146 -16.82 0.34 -14.04
C GLU A 146 -16.75 -1.11 -14.55
N ARG A 147 -16.86 -2.10 -13.65
CA ARG A 147 -16.81 -3.53 -13.99
C ARG A 147 -18.14 -4.20 -13.72
N THR A 148 -18.81 -4.63 -14.78
CA THR A 148 -20.06 -5.40 -14.71
C THR A 148 -19.93 -6.70 -13.92
N SER A 149 -18.73 -7.30 -13.86
CA SER A 149 -18.47 -8.51 -13.07
C SER A 149 -18.48 -8.30 -11.55
N LEU A 150 -18.58 -7.05 -11.07
CA LEU A 150 -18.53 -6.68 -9.65
C LEU A 150 -19.87 -6.09 -9.15
N SER A 151 -20.96 -6.25 -9.91
CA SER A 151 -22.31 -5.76 -9.58
C SER A 151 -23.31 -6.91 -9.46
#